data_AF-A0A116KM15-F1
#
_entry.id   AF-A0A116KM15-F1
#
_cell.length_a   1.000
_cell.length_b   1.000
_cell.length_c   1.000
_cell.angle_alpha   90.00
_cell.angle_beta   90.00
_cell.angle_gamma   90.00
#
_symmetry.space_group_name_H-M   'P 1'
#
loop_
_entity.id
_entity.type
_entity.pdbx_description
1 polymer ?
#
loop_
_entity_poly.entity_id
_entity_poly.type
_entity_poly.pdbx_seq_one_letter_code
_entity_poly.pdbx_strand_id
1 'polypeptide(L)'
;MNYVQKFYLKKLGEYLRKKIEEKRSSNKKNDCNDIKISKSTISRIINAKRSIKVQYLPFFLNILEIDTIVELYFNESFCYDLIEDLFDLIVSEKNSNFARRFEKLLRRKYANYKILTTQSLARIYYYDNKIVIYEDLIDFAYKLLEKDKSSYEVAKEFEQWLDRYLIDF
;
A
#
# COMPACT_ATOMS: atom_id res chain seq x y z
N MET A 1 -12.60 -10.13 0.56
CA MET A 1 -11.68 -8.96 0.57
C MET A 1 -12.28 -7.89 1.47
N ASN A 2 -11.67 -7.65 2.62
CA ASN A 2 -12.11 -6.61 3.58
C ASN A 2 -11.72 -5.20 3.09
N TYR A 3 -11.99 -4.19 3.92
CA TYR A 3 -11.76 -2.79 3.58
C TYR A 3 -10.28 -2.43 3.46
N VAL A 4 -9.38 -3.01 4.27
CA VAL A 4 -7.92 -2.79 4.21
C VAL A 4 -7.34 -3.33 2.91
N GLN A 5 -7.69 -4.57 2.55
CA GLN A 5 -7.24 -5.18 1.29
C GLN A 5 -7.75 -4.38 0.07
N LYS A 6 -9.02 -3.95 0.09
CA LYS A 6 -9.60 -3.09 -0.96
C LYS A 6 -8.89 -1.74 -1.06
N PHE A 7 -8.58 -1.13 0.08
CA PHE A 7 -7.88 0.14 0.16
C PHE A 7 -6.47 0.03 -0.43
N TYR A 8 -5.68 -0.96 0.00
CA TYR A 8 -4.33 -1.20 -0.53
C TYR A 8 -4.35 -1.33 -2.06
N LEU A 9 -5.24 -2.18 -2.61
CA LEU A 9 -5.32 -2.39 -4.05
C LEU A 9 -5.76 -1.13 -4.81
N LYS A 10 -6.63 -0.31 -4.21
CA LYS A 10 -7.03 0.98 -4.79
C LYS A 10 -5.84 1.93 -4.84
N LYS A 11 -5.08 2.06 -3.75
CA LYS A 11 -3.88 2.91 -3.67
C LYS A 11 -2.79 2.44 -4.62
N LEU A 12 -2.53 1.13 -4.69
CA LEU A 12 -1.62 0.55 -5.67
C LEU A 12 -2.06 0.87 -7.11
N GLY A 13 -3.35 0.74 -7.41
CA GLY A 13 -3.90 1.09 -8.71
C GLY A 13 -3.72 2.57 -9.08
N GLU A 14 -3.95 3.48 -8.13
CA GLU A 14 -3.71 4.92 -8.28
C GLU A 14 -2.23 5.22 -8.54
N TYR A 15 -1.33 4.60 -7.78
CA TYR A 15 0.13 4.70 -7.97
C TYR A 15 0.55 4.23 -9.38
N LEU A 16 0.10 3.05 -9.80
CA LEU A 16 0.41 2.51 -11.13
C LEU A 16 -0.13 3.40 -12.24
N ARG A 17 -1.32 3.99 -12.07
CA ARG A 17 -1.87 4.95 -13.03
C ARG A 17 -0.93 6.14 -13.20
N LYS A 18 -0.51 6.75 -12.08
CA LYS A 18 0.38 7.91 -12.06
C LYS A 18 1.71 7.60 -12.76
N LYS A 19 2.33 6.45 -12.44
CA LYS A 19 3.58 5.99 -13.09
C LYS A 19 3.41 5.76 -14.59
N ILE A 20 2.30 5.17 -15.03
CA ILE A 20 2.01 4.98 -16.47
C ILE A 20 1.83 6.33 -17.18
N GLU A 21 1.17 7.30 -16.55
CA GLU A 21 0.95 8.65 -17.10
C GLU A 21 2.25 9.45 -17.20
N GLU A 22 3.12 9.36 -16.18
CA GLU A 22 4.47 9.92 -16.18
C GLU A 22 5.29 9.34 -17.34
N LYS A 23 5.26 8.01 -17.53
CA LYS A 23 6.00 7.36 -18.62
C LYS A 23 5.48 7.70 -20.01
N ARG A 24 4.16 7.76 -20.20
CA ARG A 24 3.55 8.20 -21.48
C ARG A 24 3.96 9.62 -21.88
N SER A 25 4.11 10.50 -20.91
CA SER A 25 4.58 11.87 -21.14
C SER A 25 6.06 11.92 -21.51
N SER A 26 6.85 10.93 -21.09
CA SER A 26 8.31 10.87 -21.30
C SER A 26 8.78 10.13 -22.56
N ASN A 27 7.88 9.47 -23.31
CA ASN A 27 8.10 8.79 -24.60
C ASN A 27 9.54 8.28 -24.86
N LYS A 28 9.88 7.10 -24.30
CA LYS A 28 10.79 6.15 -24.94
C LYS A 28 10.00 4.90 -25.32
N LYS A 29 10.13 4.50 -26.59
CA LYS A 29 9.56 3.25 -27.11
C LYS A 29 10.26 2.08 -26.44
N ASN A 30 9.63 1.46 -25.45
CA ASN A 30 10.06 0.16 -24.94
C ASN A 30 9.20 -0.92 -25.61
N ASP A 31 9.80 -1.60 -26.58
CA ASP A 31 9.28 -2.83 -27.18
C ASP A 31 9.42 -3.98 -26.17
N CYS A 32 8.33 -4.29 -25.45
CA CYS A 32 8.22 -5.55 -24.72
C CYS A 32 7.35 -6.51 -25.53
N ASN A 33 7.98 -7.36 -26.34
CA ASN A 33 7.29 -8.18 -27.34
C ASN A 33 6.71 -9.51 -26.85
N ASP A 34 6.93 -9.94 -25.59
CA ASP A 34 6.60 -11.32 -25.20
C ASP A 34 5.37 -11.49 -24.31
N ILE A 35 4.94 -10.47 -23.54
CA ILE A 35 3.75 -10.57 -22.67
C ILE A 35 2.62 -9.70 -23.22
N LYS A 36 1.69 -10.33 -23.96
CA LYS A 36 0.48 -9.66 -24.47
C LYS A 36 -0.57 -9.49 -23.37
N ILE A 37 -0.55 -8.35 -22.68
CA ILE A 37 -1.65 -7.94 -21.78
C ILE A 37 -2.58 -6.97 -22.50
N SER A 38 -3.89 -7.25 -22.50
CA SER A 38 -4.86 -6.34 -23.11
C SER A 38 -5.00 -5.03 -22.33
N LYS A 39 -5.21 -3.90 -23.03
CA LYS A 39 -5.48 -2.59 -22.41
C LYS A 39 -6.64 -2.65 -21.41
N SER A 40 -7.67 -3.44 -21.70
CA SER A 40 -8.80 -3.69 -20.78
C SER A 40 -8.34 -4.37 -19.49
N THR A 41 -7.43 -5.35 -19.56
CA THR A 41 -6.86 -6.00 -18.38
C THR A 41 -6.07 -5.03 -17.52
N ILE A 42 -5.21 -4.21 -18.14
CA ILE A 42 -4.45 -3.16 -17.44
C ILE A 42 -5.40 -2.18 -16.76
N SER A 43 -6.41 -1.68 -17.47
CA SER A 43 -7.42 -0.78 -16.91
C SER A 43 -8.14 -1.40 -15.71
N ARG A 44 -8.49 -2.68 -15.77
CA ARG A 44 -9.12 -3.38 -14.65
C ARG A 44 -8.16 -3.55 -13.46
N ILE A 45 -6.87 -3.76 -13.69
CA ILE A 45 -5.85 -3.82 -12.63
C ILE A 45 -5.73 -2.46 -11.93
N ILE A 46 -5.53 -1.38 -12.70
CA ILE A 46 -5.39 -0.01 -12.20
C ILE A 46 -6.63 0.43 -11.40
N ASN A 47 -7.81 -0.08 -11.75
CA ASN A 47 -9.05 0.23 -11.04
C ASN A 47 -9.35 -0.76 -9.88
N ALA A 48 -8.38 -1.56 -9.44
CA ALA A 48 -8.51 -2.58 -8.41
C ALA A 48 -9.59 -3.66 -8.69
N LYS A 49 -10.05 -3.78 -9.95
CA LYS A 49 -11.06 -4.75 -10.41
C LYS A 49 -10.46 -6.09 -10.84
N ARG A 50 -9.14 -6.22 -10.83
CA ARG A 50 -8.41 -7.45 -11.17
C ARG A 50 -7.03 -7.46 -10.50
N SER A 51 -6.55 -8.65 -10.11
CA SER A 51 -5.20 -8.82 -9.60
C SER A 51 -4.15 -8.64 -10.70
N ILE A 52 -3.01 -8.05 -10.34
CA ILE A 52 -1.75 -8.30 -11.03
C ILE A 52 -1.40 -9.75 -10.75
N LYS A 53 -1.36 -10.59 -11.78
CA LYS A 53 -0.90 -11.98 -11.65
C LYS A 53 0.61 -12.02 -11.72
N VAL A 54 1.24 -13.03 -11.13
CA VAL A 54 2.71 -13.23 -11.19
C VAL A 54 3.23 -13.19 -12.63
N GLN A 55 2.55 -13.87 -13.56
CA GLN A 55 2.88 -13.84 -15.00
C GLN A 55 2.82 -12.45 -15.66
N TYR A 56 2.23 -11.45 -15.01
CA TYR A 56 2.15 -10.07 -15.50
C TYR A 56 3.22 -9.16 -14.89
N LEU A 57 3.93 -9.60 -13.84
CA LEU A 57 4.94 -8.79 -13.16
C LEU A 57 6.06 -8.32 -14.11
N PRO A 58 6.65 -9.17 -14.98
CA PRO A 58 7.72 -8.70 -15.86
C PRO A 58 7.25 -7.60 -16.83
N PHE A 59 5.98 -7.65 -17.25
CA PHE A 59 5.39 -6.61 -18.07
C PHE A 59 5.32 -5.28 -17.30
N PHE A 60 4.81 -5.29 -16.05
CA PHE A 60 4.71 -4.07 -15.25
C PHE A 60 6.08 -3.48 -14.90
N LEU A 61 7.05 -4.32 -14.52
CA LEU A 61 8.42 -3.87 -14.23
C LEU A 61 9.05 -3.18 -15.45
N ASN A 62 8.93 -3.79 -16.64
CA ASN A 62 9.50 -3.23 -17.85
C ASN A 62 8.82 -1.92 -18.29
N ILE A 63 7.48 -1.89 -18.37
CA ILE A 63 6.80 -0.66 -18.86
C ILE A 63 6.96 0.53 -17.90
N LEU A 64 7.15 0.26 -16.60
CA LEU A 64 7.32 1.28 -15.59
C LEU A 64 8.79 1.63 -15.35
N GLU A 65 9.71 0.87 -15.95
CA GLU A 65 11.15 0.94 -15.69
C GLU A 65 11.44 0.87 -14.18
N ILE A 66 10.86 -0.15 -13.54
CA ILE A 66 11.04 -0.44 -12.12
C ILE A 66 11.98 -1.64 -12.00
N ASP A 67 13.02 -1.49 -11.17
CA ASP A 67 14.09 -2.47 -11.08
C ASP A 67 13.71 -3.70 -10.24
N THR A 68 12.79 -3.54 -9.28
CA THR A 68 12.45 -4.61 -8.33
C THR A 68 10.94 -4.75 -8.10
N ILE A 69 10.51 -5.97 -7.79
CA ILE A 69 9.12 -6.25 -7.40
C ILE A 69 8.74 -5.52 -6.10
N VAL A 70 9.70 -5.34 -5.20
CA VAL A 70 9.50 -4.55 -3.97
C VAL A 70 9.13 -3.12 -4.33
N GLU A 71 9.87 -2.47 -5.23
CA GLU A 71 9.56 -1.10 -5.65
C GLU A 71 8.20 -1.00 -6.38
N LEU A 72 7.80 -2.03 -7.13
CA LEU A 72 6.46 -2.07 -7.77
C LEU A 72 5.32 -2.01 -6.74
N TYR A 73 5.50 -2.69 -5.59
CA TYR A 73 4.46 -2.83 -4.56
C TYR A 73 4.60 -1.87 -3.38
N PHE A 74 5.81 -1.38 -3.10
CA PHE A 74 6.21 -0.67 -1.88
C PHE A 74 7.31 0.36 -2.16
N ASN A 75 7.17 1.18 -3.21
CA ASN A 75 8.03 2.36 -3.40
C ASN A 75 7.88 3.34 -2.22
N GLU A 76 8.97 4.03 -1.84
CA GLU A 76 8.99 4.94 -0.69
C GLU A 76 7.87 5.97 -0.69
N SER A 77 7.73 6.74 -1.78
CA SER A 77 6.71 7.79 -1.88
C SER A 77 5.30 7.22 -1.75
N PHE A 78 5.06 6.06 -2.35
CA PHE A 78 3.81 5.33 -2.25
C PHE A 78 3.54 4.83 -0.82
N CYS A 79 4.56 4.35 -0.11
CA CYS A 79 4.40 3.82 1.24
C CYS A 79 4.01 4.91 2.24
N TYR A 80 4.61 6.09 2.18
CA TYR A 80 4.22 7.21 3.04
C TYR A 80 2.75 7.60 2.83
N ASP A 81 2.35 7.81 1.57
CA ASP A 81 0.96 8.12 1.22
C ASP A 81 0.01 6.99 1.68
N LEU A 82 0.41 5.73 1.46
CA LEU A 82 -0.37 4.55 1.85
C LEU A 82 -0.58 4.49 3.37
N ILE A 83 0.46 4.73 4.18
CA ILE A 83 0.40 4.67 5.64
C ILE A 83 -0.47 5.79 6.19
N GLU A 84 -0.28 7.03 5.72
CA GLU A 84 -1.05 8.18 6.17
C GLU A 84 -2.55 7.97 5.91
N ASP A 85 -2.89 7.64 4.66
CA ASP A 85 -4.27 7.39 4.26
C ASP A 85 -4.88 6.14 4.93
N LEU A 86 -4.06 5.14 5.26
CA LEU A 86 -4.50 3.95 5.99
C LEU A 86 -4.95 4.30 7.41
N PHE A 87 -4.20 5.16 8.12
CA PHE A 87 -4.60 5.59 9.45
C PHE A 87 -5.88 6.42 9.41
N ASP A 88 -6.01 7.32 8.44
CA ASP A 88 -7.26 8.07 8.22
C ASP A 88 -8.44 7.13 7.94
N LEU A 89 -8.23 6.09 7.12
CA LEU A 89 -9.24 5.06 6.87
C LEU A 89 -9.61 4.30 8.14
N ILE A 90 -8.64 3.84 8.92
CA ILE A 90 -8.88 3.10 10.17
C ILE A 90 -9.71 3.95 11.15
N VAL A 91 -9.38 5.23 11.31
CA VAL A 91 -10.13 6.13 12.19
C VAL A 91 -11.56 6.38 11.69
N SER A 92 -11.76 6.42 10.37
CA SER A 92 -13.09 6.58 9.78
C SER A 92 -14.00 5.36 9.99
N GLU A 93 -13.40 4.16 10.05
CA GLU A 93 -14.08 2.88 10.24
C GLU A 93 -14.27 2.54 11.73
N LYS A 94 -14.95 3.42 12.47
CA LYS A 94 -15.09 3.39 13.96
C LYS A 94 -15.53 2.06 14.56
N ASN A 95 -16.28 1.26 13.80
CA ASN A 95 -16.81 -0.03 14.27
C ASN A 95 -15.84 -1.21 14.03
N SER A 96 -14.72 -0.99 13.36
CA SER A 96 -13.73 -2.02 13.07
C SER A 96 -12.86 -2.36 14.28
N ASN A 97 -12.35 -3.59 14.34
CA ASN A 97 -11.39 -4.00 15.36
C ASN A 97 -10.09 -3.20 15.27
N PHE A 98 -9.65 -2.87 14.05
CA PHE A 98 -8.49 -2.02 13.83
C PHE A 98 -8.67 -0.62 14.43
N ALA A 99 -9.83 0.02 14.24
CA ALA A 99 -10.12 1.33 14.82
C ALA A 99 -10.01 1.31 16.35
N ARG A 100 -10.61 0.30 16.99
CA ARG A 100 -10.57 0.16 18.45
C ARG A 100 -9.15 -0.06 18.99
N ARG A 101 -8.37 -0.94 18.33
CA ARG A 101 -6.97 -1.20 18.72
C ARG A 101 -6.10 0.04 18.52
N PHE A 102 -6.24 0.69 17.37
CA PHE A 102 -5.48 1.89 17.05
C PHE A 102 -5.83 3.04 17.98
N GLU A 103 -7.11 3.27 18.28
CA GLU A 103 -7.53 4.26 19.28
C GLU A 103 -6.90 3.97 20.66
N LYS A 104 -6.92 2.71 21.10
CA LYS A 104 -6.30 2.30 22.37
C LYS A 104 -4.79 2.59 22.39
N LEU A 105 -4.09 2.26 21.30
CA LEU A 105 -2.65 2.56 21.12
C LEU A 105 -2.41 4.06 21.21
N LEU A 106 -3.16 4.87 20.46
CA LEU A 106 -3.04 6.33 20.45
C LEU A 106 -3.29 6.93 21.83
N ARG A 107 -4.31 6.46 22.55
CA ARG A 107 -4.64 6.95 23.90
C ARG A 107 -3.59 6.56 24.95
N ARG A 108 -2.88 5.45 24.77
CA ARG A 108 -1.74 5.07 25.62
C ARG A 108 -0.53 5.96 25.33
N LYS A 109 -0.16 6.13 24.06
CA LYS A 109 1.02 6.89 23.65
C LYS A 109 0.89 8.39 23.91
N TYR A 110 -0.31 8.93 23.74
CA TYR A 110 -0.62 10.35 23.91
C TYR A 110 -1.60 10.60 25.06
N ALA A 111 -1.38 9.94 26.21
CA ALA A 111 -2.26 10.02 27.38
C ALA A 111 -2.50 11.46 27.90
N ASN A 112 -1.55 12.36 27.67
CA ASN A 112 -1.63 13.78 28.06
C ASN A 112 -2.52 14.61 27.12
N TYR A 113 -2.81 14.13 25.91
CA TYR A 113 -3.57 14.85 24.88
C TYR A 113 -5.06 14.50 24.91
N LYS A 114 -5.69 14.56 26.09
CA LYS A 114 -7.07 14.08 26.31
C LYS A 114 -8.13 14.81 25.47
N ILE A 115 -7.89 16.08 25.16
CA ILE A 115 -8.81 16.93 24.40
C ILE A 115 -8.78 16.60 22.90
N LEU A 116 -7.68 16.00 22.40
CA LEU A 116 -7.54 15.70 20.98
C LEU A 116 -8.44 14.52 20.56
N THR A 117 -8.99 14.66 19.36
CA THR A 117 -9.75 13.60 18.69
C THR A 117 -8.81 12.48 18.26
N THR A 118 -9.34 11.26 18.08
CA THR A 118 -8.57 10.11 17.55
C THR A 118 -7.96 10.42 16.19
N GLN A 119 -8.66 11.19 15.35
CA GLN A 119 -8.17 11.66 14.05
C GLN A 119 -6.94 12.56 14.19
N SER A 120 -6.99 13.52 15.12
CA SER A 120 -5.85 14.41 15.42
C SER A 120 -4.65 13.61 15.94
N LEU A 121 -4.90 12.64 16.84
CA LEU A 121 -3.86 11.78 17.40
C LEU A 121 -3.24 10.86 16.34
N ALA A 122 -4.03 10.33 15.41
CA ALA A 122 -3.53 9.49 14.31
C ALA A 122 -2.55 10.26 13.41
N ARG A 123 -2.85 11.54 13.11
CA ARG A 123 -1.94 12.40 12.35
C ARG A 123 -0.64 12.67 13.10
N ILE A 124 -0.73 13.05 14.38
CA ILE A 124 0.47 13.24 15.22
C ILE A 124 1.29 11.96 15.25
N TYR A 125 0.65 10.81 15.46
CA TYR A 125 1.30 9.50 15.44
C TYR A 125 2.04 9.21 14.14
N TYR A 126 1.40 9.48 13.00
CA TYR A 126 2.05 9.35 11.70
C TYR A 126 3.29 10.24 11.61
N TYR A 127 3.16 11.55 11.86
CA TYR A 127 4.31 12.47 11.73
C TYR A 127 5.46 12.13 12.68
N ASP A 128 5.16 11.73 13.91
CA ASP A 128 6.17 11.36 14.92
C ASP A 128 6.89 10.06 14.57
N ASN A 129 6.27 9.15 13.81
CA ASN A 129 6.76 7.77 13.65
C ASN A 129 6.94 7.33 12.19
N LYS A 130 6.61 8.16 11.19
CA LYS A 130 6.53 7.75 9.78
C LYS A 130 7.76 6.99 9.27
N ILE A 131 8.96 7.35 9.72
CA ILE A 131 10.22 6.67 9.35
C ILE A 131 10.24 5.25 9.90
N VAL A 132 9.98 5.08 11.21
CA VAL A 132 9.96 3.77 11.87
C VAL A 132 8.88 2.87 11.26
N ILE A 133 7.71 3.43 10.94
CA ILE A 133 6.60 2.68 10.33
C ILE A 133 6.97 2.24 8.92
N TYR A 134 7.61 3.14 8.17
CA TYR A 134 8.10 2.84 6.82
C TYR A 134 9.17 1.75 6.84
N GLU A 135 10.16 1.84 7.73
CA GLU A 135 11.21 0.82 7.89
C GLU A 135 10.61 -0.55 8.23
N ASP A 136 9.67 -0.62 9.18
CA ASP A 136 8.97 -1.87 9.52
C ASP A 136 8.17 -2.43 8.32
N LEU A 137 7.46 -1.57 7.58
CA LEU A 137 6.72 -1.97 6.38
C LEU A 137 7.65 -2.49 5.28
N ILE A 138 8.80 -1.85 5.07
CA ILE A 138 9.77 -2.24 4.05
C ILE A 138 10.47 -3.55 4.42
N ASP A 139 10.88 -3.71 5.67
CA ASP A 139 11.44 -4.97 6.17
C ASP A 139 10.45 -6.13 6.00
N PHE A 140 9.17 -5.88 6.26
CA PHE A 140 8.09 -6.81 5.95
C PHE A 140 8.00 -7.09 4.44
N ALA A 141 8.04 -6.05 3.60
CA ALA A 141 7.91 -6.16 2.15
C ALA A 141 9.04 -7.01 1.52
N TYR A 142 10.29 -6.80 1.96
CA TYR A 142 11.43 -7.60 1.49
C TYR A 142 11.26 -9.08 1.80
N LYS A 143 10.85 -9.42 3.04
CA LYS A 143 10.58 -10.82 3.44
C LYS A 143 9.39 -11.40 2.68
N LEU A 144 8.34 -10.60 2.48
CA LEU A 144 7.15 -11.02 1.75
C LEU A 144 7.45 -11.39 0.30
N LEU A 145 8.31 -10.61 -0.35
CA LEU A 145 8.60 -10.66 -1.78
C LEU A 145 9.88 -11.41 -2.14
N GLU A 146 10.42 -12.23 -1.21
CA GLU A 146 11.40 -13.28 -1.54
C GLU A 146 10.85 -14.27 -2.59
N LYS A 147 9.52 -14.34 -2.72
CA LYS A 147 8.83 -15.07 -3.78
C LYS A 147 7.82 -14.15 -4.45
N ASP A 148 7.77 -14.22 -5.78
CA ASP A 148 6.78 -13.49 -6.58
C ASP A 148 5.35 -13.78 -6.09
N LYS A 149 4.58 -12.70 -5.89
CA LYS A 149 3.19 -12.77 -5.42
C LYS A 149 2.29 -11.95 -6.31
N SER A 150 1.04 -12.39 -6.43
CA SER A 150 -0.01 -11.58 -7.04
C SER A 150 -0.39 -10.41 -6.13
N SER A 151 -0.93 -9.34 -6.71
CA SER A 151 -1.34 -8.17 -5.91
C SER A 151 -2.40 -8.50 -4.86
N TYR A 152 -3.25 -9.51 -5.09
CA TYR A 152 -4.23 -9.96 -4.09
C TYR A 152 -3.57 -10.70 -2.92
N GLU A 153 -2.53 -11.47 -3.17
CA GLU A 153 -1.73 -12.09 -2.11
C GLU A 153 -1.00 -11.03 -1.29
N VAL A 154 -0.37 -10.05 -1.96
CA VAL A 154 0.28 -8.92 -1.28
C VAL A 154 -0.73 -8.15 -0.42
N ALA A 155 -1.92 -7.86 -0.93
CA ALA A 155 -2.96 -7.15 -0.18
C ALA A 155 -3.40 -7.91 1.09
N LYS A 156 -3.49 -9.25 1.01
CA LYS A 156 -3.84 -10.10 2.16
C LYS A 156 -2.74 -10.07 3.22
N GLU A 157 -1.49 -10.14 2.80
CA GLU A 157 -0.33 -10.13 3.71
C GLU A 157 -0.12 -8.72 4.32
N PHE A 158 -0.41 -7.66 3.57
CA PHE A 158 -0.41 -6.29 4.07
C PHE A 158 -1.42 -6.08 5.21
N GLU A 159 -2.61 -6.68 5.13
CA GLU A 159 -3.55 -6.66 6.26
C GLU A 159 -2.97 -7.39 7.49
N GLN A 160 -2.28 -8.51 7.29
CA GLN A 160 -1.66 -9.23 8.40
C GLN A 160 -0.50 -8.45 9.03
N TRP A 161 0.27 -7.72 8.21
CA TRP A 161 1.26 -6.77 8.71
C TRP A 161 0.59 -5.71 9.60
N LEU A 162 -0.50 -5.08 9.13
CA LEU A 162 -1.25 -4.11 9.93
C LEU A 162 -1.78 -4.70 11.24
N ASP A 163 -2.27 -5.94 11.21
CA ASP A 163 -2.76 -6.65 12.39
C ASP A 163 -1.66 -6.82 13.44
N ARG A 164 -0.46 -7.24 13.04
CA ARG A 164 0.70 -7.35 13.94
C ARG A 164 1.16 -6.00 14.46
N TYR A 165 1.32 -5.03 13.55
CA TYR A 165 1.76 -3.68 13.88
C TYR A 165 0.87 -3.00 14.93
N LEU A 166 -0.44 -3.28 14.93
CA LEU A 166 -1.39 -2.75 15.90
C LEU A 166 -1.59 -3.64 17.15
N ILE A 167 -1.01 -4.84 17.20
CA ILE A 167 -1.04 -5.75 18.36
C ILE A 167 0.18 -5.57 19.26
N ASP A 168 1.35 -5.22 18.70
CA ASP A 168 2.63 -5.15 19.41
C ASP A 168 2.74 -3.97 20.44
N PHE A 169 1.61 -3.42 20.91
CA PHE A 169 1.52 -2.29 21.87
C PHE A 169 0.43 -2.40 22.96
#